data_AF-A0A3N1TUB5-F1
#
_entry.id   AF-A0A3N1TUB5-F1
#
_cell.length_a   1.000
_cell.length_b   1.000
_cell.length_c   1.000
_cell.angle_alpha   90.00
_cell.angle_beta   90.00
_cell.angle_gamma   90.00
#
_symmetry.space_group_name_H-M   'P 1'
#
loop_
_entity.id
_entity.type
_entity.pdbx_description
1 polymer ?
#
loop_
_entity_poly.entity_id
_entity_poly.type
_entity_poly.pdbx_seq_one_letter_code
_entity_poly.pdbx_strand_id
1 'polypeptide(L)'
;MPRVIVTDKLRSYGAAHREVMPSVEHRAHKGLNNRAENSHQPTRQRERATKGFRSVGGAQQFLSAFSGISPHYRPHRHLMTAPEYRTEITTRFAI
;
A
#
# COMPACT_ATOMS: atom_id res chain seq x y z
N MET A 1 -3.84 -14.42 12.98
CA MET A 1 -3.25 -15.03 11.77
C MET A 1 -4.25 -14.94 10.63
N PRO A 2 -3.83 -14.55 9.41
CA PRO A 2 -4.73 -14.48 8.26
C PRO A 2 -5.23 -15.88 7.89
N ARG A 3 -6.44 -15.95 7.30
CA ARG A 3 -6.99 -17.22 6.78
C ARG A 3 -6.37 -17.63 5.46
N VAL A 4 -6.05 -16.64 4.61
CA VAL A 4 -5.48 -16.82 3.27
C VAL A 4 -4.43 -15.74 3.05
N ILE A 5 -3.30 -16.11 2.45
CA ILE A 5 -2.28 -15.18 1.95
C ILE A 5 -2.28 -15.24 0.43
N VAL A 6 -2.18 -14.06 -0.18
CA VAL A 6 -2.12 -13.90 -1.62
C VAL A 6 -0.81 -13.22 -1.98
N THR A 7 -0.03 -13.84 -2.87
CA THR A 7 1.20 -13.25 -3.42
C THR A 7 1.21 -13.34 -4.94
N ASP A 8 2.25 -12.81 -5.57
CA ASP A 8 2.55 -13.16 -6.95
C ASP A 8 3.07 -14.62 -7.08
N LYS A 9 3.47 -15.00 -8.29
CA LYS A 9 3.92 -16.36 -8.65
C LYS A 9 5.43 -16.59 -8.52
N LEU A 10 6.19 -15.67 -7.92
CA LEU A 10 7.62 -15.86 -7.71
C LEU A 10 7.88 -17.06 -6.79
N ARG A 11 8.87 -17.89 -7.15
CA ARG A 11 9.21 -19.11 -6.40
C ARG A 11 9.62 -18.84 -4.96
N SER A 12 10.19 -17.66 -4.69
CA SER A 12 10.60 -17.21 -3.36
C SER A 12 9.43 -17.17 -2.38
N TYR A 13 8.23 -16.76 -2.80
CA TYR A 13 7.07 -16.71 -1.91
C TYR A 13 6.58 -18.08 -1.49
N GLY A 14 6.58 -19.05 -2.40
CA GLY A 14 6.22 -20.43 -2.05
C GLY A 14 7.22 -21.07 -1.09
N ALA A 15 8.51 -20.71 -1.18
CA ALA A 15 9.51 -21.13 -0.20
C ALA A 15 9.27 -20.47 1.17
N ALA A 16 9.14 -19.15 1.20
CA ALA A 16 8.91 -18.39 2.43
C ALA A 16 7.58 -18.77 3.13
N HIS A 17 6.52 -19.07 2.36
CA HIS A 17 5.25 -19.52 2.91
C HIS A 17 5.39 -20.81 3.72
N ARG A 18 6.13 -21.80 3.20
CA ARG A 18 6.35 -23.08 3.90
C ARG A 18 7.14 -22.92 5.20
N GLU A 19 8.04 -21.95 5.25
CA GLU A 19 8.86 -21.69 6.44
C GLU A 19 8.10 -20.87 7.49
N VAL A 20 7.45 -19.79 7.06
CA VAL A 20 6.90 -18.78 7.97
C VAL A 20 5.43 -19.02 8.32
N MET A 21 4.61 -19.48 7.37
CA MET A 21 3.15 -19.64 7.56
C MET A 21 2.56 -20.89 6.88
N PRO A 22 3.10 -22.09 7.16
CA PRO A 22 2.69 -23.32 6.46
C PRO A 22 1.22 -23.71 6.67
N SER A 23 0.59 -23.28 7.76
CA SER A 23 -0.81 -23.58 8.08
C SER A 23 -1.83 -22.66 7.42
N VAL A 24 -1.38 -21.58 6.78
CA VAL A 24 -2.25 -20.60 6.12
C VAL A 24 -2.43 -20.98 4.65
N GLU A 25 -3.65 -20.89 4.12
CA GLU A 25 -3.89 -21.14 2.70
C GLU A 25 -3.12 -20.10 1.84
N HIS A 26 -2.38 -20.56 0.83
CA HIS A 26 -1.64 -19.68 -0.09
C HIS A 26 -2.24 -19.72 -1.49
N ARG A 27 -2.55 -18.54 -2.05
CA ARG A 27 -3.05 -18.38 -3.42
C ARG A 27 -2.13 -17.47 -4.24
N ALA A 28 -1.86 -17.86 -5.48
CA ALA A 28 -1.01 -17.10 -6.40
C ALA A 28 -1.60 -16.99 -7.82
N HIS A 29 -2.92 -17.15 -7.97
CA HIS A 29 -3.57 -17.05 -9.28
C HIS A 29 -3.50 -15.61 -9.84
N LYS A 30 -3.57 -15.49 -11.17
CA LYS A 30 -3.43 -14.21 -11.88
C LYS A 30 -4.47 -13.22 -11.38
N GLY A 31 -4.03 -12.02 -11.02
CA GLY A 31 -4.89 -10.91 -10.62
C GLY A 31 -5.33 -10.91 -9.16
N LEU A 32 -5.06 -11.96 -8.37
CA LEU A 32 -5.43 -11.97 -6.95
C LEU A 32 -4.64 -10.93 -6.14
N ASN A 33 -3.40 -10.65 -6.53
CA ASN A 33 -2.53 -9.66 -5.89
C ASN A 33 -2.78 -8.21 -6.35
N ASN A 34 -3.79 -7.95 -7.20
CA ASN A 34 -4.07 -6.62 -7.75
C ASN A 34 -4.25 -5.56 -6.66
N ARG A 35 -4.89 -5.90 -5.54
CA ARG A 35 -5.07 -4.98 -4.41
C ARG A 35 -3.73 -4.56 -3.82
N ALA A 36 -2.81 -5.51 -3.61
CA ALA A 36 -1.48 -5.24 -3.12
C ALA A 36 -0.69 -4.39 -4.12
N GLU A 37 -0.70 -4.74 -5.41
CA GLU A 37 -0.03 -3.96 -6.46
C GLU A 37 -0.56 -2.51 -6.56
N ASN A 38 -1.89 -2.34 -6.52
CA ASN A 38 -2.51 -1.02 -6.57
C ASN A 38 -2.17 -0.19 -5.33
N SER A 39 -2.02 -0.83 -4.16
CA SER A 39 -1.62 -0.15 -2.93
C SER A 39 -0.20 0.44 -3.01
N HIS A 40 0.67 -0.09 -3.87
CA HIS A 40 2.04 0.41 -4.07
C HIS A 40 2.15 1.59 -5.04
N GLN A 41 1.13 1.83 -5.88
CA GLN A 41 1.13 2.92 -6.86
C GLN A 41 1.49 4.30 -6.29
N PRO A 42 1.00 4.72 -5.11
CA PRO A 42 1.27 6.06 -4.57
C PRO A 42 2.74 6.23 -4.21
N THR A 43 3.30 5.19 -3.60
CA THR A 43 4.71 5.13 -3.22
C THR A 43 5.60 5.13 -4.46
N ARG A 44 5.30 4.29 -5.46
CA ARG A 44 6.03 4.24 -6.74
C ARG A 44 5.95 5.58 -7.49
N GLN A 45 4.80 6.25 -7.48
CA GLN A 45 4.66 7.57 -8.12
C GLN A 45 5.59 8.60 -7.48
N ARG A 46 5.69 8.59 -6.14
CA ARG A 46 6.57 9.51 -5.41
C ARG A 46 8.04 9.17 -5.60
N GLU A 47 8.42 7.90 -5.50
CA GLU A 47 9.77 7.43 -5.81
C GLU A 47 10.21 7.89 -7.21
N ARG A 48 9.34 7.74 -8.22
CA ARG A 48 9.62 8.23 -9.58
C ARG A 48 9.78 9.74 -9.63
N ALA A 49 8.93 10.49 -8.93
CA ALA A 49 9.02 11.95 -8.86
C ALA A 49 10.32 12.42 -8.19
N THR A 50 10.84 11.67 -7.22
CA THR A 50 12.13 11.95 -6.56
C THR A 50 13.35 11.42 -7.32
N LYS A 51 13.15 10.80 -8.50
CA LYS A 51 14.19 10.13 -9.30
C LYS A 51 14.91 9.01 -8.53
N GLY A 52 14.16 8.26 -7.73
CA GLY A 52 14.69 7.23 -6.84
C GLY A 52 15.26 7.80 -5.55
N PHE A 53 15.52 6.90 -4.59
CA PHE A 53 16.19 7.25 -3.33
C PHE A 53 17.69 7.07 -3.48
N ARG A 54 18.47 8.03 -2.97
CA ARG A 54 19.94 7.97 -3.01
C ARG A 54 20.54 7.01 -1.97
N SER A 55 19.74 6.53 -1.03
CA SER A 55 20.15 5.56 0.00
C SER A 55 18.96 4.79 0.54
N VAL A 56 19.23 3.59 1.09
CA VAL A 56 18.22 2.76 1.77
C VAL A 56 17.67 3.49 3.00
N GLY A 57 18.52 4.16 3.79
CA GLY A 57 18.08 4.94 4.95
C GLY A 57 17.13 6.08 4.58
N GLY A 58 17.41 6.79 3.49
CA GLY A 58 16.51 7.83 2.97
C GLY A 58 15.17 7.27 2.50
N ALA A 59 15.18 6.11 1.84
CA ALA A 59 13.95 5.41 1.47
C ALA A 59 13.13 5.02 2.72
N GLN A 60 13.79 4.48 3.74
CA GLN A 60 13.11 4.06 4.98
C GLN A 60 12.49 5.24 5.73
N GLN A 61 13.22 6.35 5.86
CA GLN A 61 12.71 7.57 6.49
C GLN A 61 11.52 8.14 5.72
N PHE A 62 11.61 8.18 4.39
CA PHE A 62 10.50 8.57 3.53
C PHE A 62 9.28 7.68 3.73
N LEU A 63 9.45 6.35 3.65
CA LEU A 63 8.33 5.39 3.78
C LEU A 63 7.66 5.50 5.15
N SER A 64 8.45 5.67 6.21
CA SER A 64 7.94 5.86 7.57
C SER A 64 7.04 7.09 7.66
N ALA A 65 7.52 8.26 7.25
CA ALA A 65 6.74 9.50 7.27
C ALA A 65 5.53 9.43 6.32
N PHE A 66 5.74 8.91 5.10
CA PHE A 66 4.70 8.85 4.07
C PHE A 66 3.53 7.95 4.49
N SER A 67 3.79 6.86 5.21
CA SER A 67 2.74 5.94 5.67
C SER A 67 1.70 6.63 6.55
N GLY A 68 2.12 7.56 7.42
CA GLY A 68 1.22 8.36 8.26
C GLY A 68 0.54 9.51 7.52
N ILE A 69 1.24 10.11 6.54
CA ILE A 69 0.77 11.31 5.84
C ILE A 69 -0.20 10.96 4.70
N SER A 70 0.04 9.86 3.98
CA SER A 70 -0.68 9.51 2.74
C SER A 70 -2.22 9.39 2.89
N PRO A 71 -2.77 8.76 3.96
CA PRO A 71 -4.22 8.64 4.15
C PRO A 71 -4.92 10.00 4.28
N HIS A 72 -4.23 11.00 4.82
CA HIS A 72 -4.76 12.36 5.01
C HIS A 72 -5.16 12.99 3.68
N TYR A 73 -4.34 12.82 2.64
CA TYR A 73 -4.57 13.36 1.29
C TYR A 73 -5.51 12.52 0.43
N ARG A 74 -5.96 11.36 0.92
CA ARG A 74 -6.75 10.38 0.14
C ARG A 74 -8.03 9.98 0.87
N PRO A 75 -8.93 10.93 1.17
CA PRO A 75 -10.28 10.57 1.59
C PRO A 75 -10.92 9.73 0.48
N HIS A 76 -11.71 8.73 0.88
CA HIS A 76 -12.38 7.80 -0.05
C HIS A 76 -13.48 8.52 -0.85
N ARG A 77 -13.09 9.42 -1.77
CA ARG A 77 -13.99 10.29 -2.54
C ARG A 77 -15.11 9.53 -3.23
N HIS A 78 -14.84 8.32 -3.71
CA HIS A 78 -15.82 7.46 -4.37
C HIS A 78 -16.94 6.96 -3.43
N LEU A 79 -16.79 7.14 -2.12
CA LEU A 79 -17.78 6.81 -1.09
C LEU A 79 -18.48 8.07 -0.53
N MET A 80 -18.19 9.26 -1.06
CA MET A 80 -18.68 10.53 -0.51
C MET A 80 -19.45 11.32 -1.56
N THR A 81 -20.49 12.01 -1.14
CA THR A 81 -21.10 13.06 -1.96
C THR A 81 -20.19 14.28 -2.07
N ALA A 82 -20.41 15.14 -3.07
CA ALA A 82 -19.57 16.32 -3.26
C ALA A 82 -19.56 17.29 -2.05
N PRO A 83 -20.69 17.55 -1.36
CA PRO A 83 -20.69 18.36 -0.14
C PRO A 83 -19.88 17.73 1.00
N GLU A 84 -20.09 16.44 1.27
CA GLU A 84 -19.37 15.70 2.34
C GLU A 84 -17.86 15.71 2.08
N TYR A 85 -17.45 15.48 0.83
CA TYR A 85 -16.05 15.55 0.45
C TYR A 85 -15.44 16.92 0.72
N ARG A 86 -16.17 18.02 0.44
CA ARG A 86 -15.68 19.38 0.71
C ARG A 86 -15.51 19.62 2.20
N THR A 87 -16.50 19.24 3.02
CA THR A 87 -16.40 19.34 4.48
C THR A 87 -15.23 18.52 5.01
N GLU A 88 -15.08 17.27 4.57
CA GLU A 88 -14.00 16.38 4.98
C GLU A 88 -12.62 16.98 4.66
N ILE A 89 -12.45 17.56 3.46
CA ILE A 89 -11.22 18.24 3.08
C ILE A 89 -10.99 19.47 3.97
N THR A 90 -12.02 20.30 4.21
CA THR A 90 -11.91 21.46 5.11
C THR A 90 -11.48 21.06 6.51
N THR A 91 -12.08 20.01 7.09
CA THR A 91 -11.73 19.50 8.42
C THR A 91 -10.30 18.96 8.47
N ARG A 92 -9.88 18.21 7.45
CA ARG A 92 -8.52 17.65 7.40
C ARG A 92 -7.45 18.73 7.35
N PHE A 93 -7.66 19.79 6.57
CA PHE A 93 -6.68 20.86 6.41
C PHE A 93 -6.88 22.06 7.36
N ALA A 94 -7.79 21.95 8.34
CA ALA A 94 -7.91 22.95 9.40
C ALA A 94 -6.67 22.85 10.30
N ILE A 95 -5.92 23.95 10.41
CA ILE A 95 -4.78 24.13 11.33
C ILE A 95 -5.29 24.79 12.60
#